data_AF-A0A6V8E3D0-F1
#
_entry.id   AF-A0A6V8E3D0-F1
#
_cell.length_a   1.000
_cell.length_b   1.000
_cell.length_c   1.000
_cell.angle_alpha   90.00
_cell.angle_beta   90.00
_cell.angle_gamma   90.00
#
_symmetry.space_group_name_H-M   'P 1'
#
loop_
_entity.id
_entity.type
_entity.pdbx_description
1 polymer ?
#
loop_
_entity_poly.entity_id
_entity_poly.type
_entity_poly.pdbx_seq_one_letter_code
_entity_poly.pdbx_strand_id
1 'polypeptide(L)' 'MTFIVVRARSDVKVERSIRETMGYMNLTRVNHAVIIP' A
#
# COMPACT_ATOMS: atom_id res chain seq x y z
N MET A 1 -4.62 18.70 -3.30
CA MET A 1 -3.94 17.77 -4.22
C MET A 1 -4.66 16.43 -4.08
N THR A 2 -4.36 15.41 -4.88
CA THR A 2 -4.96 14.07 -4.72
C THR A 2 -3.98 13.07 -5.30
N PHE A 3 -3.76 11.96 -4.61
CA PHE A 3 -2.78 10.95 -5.02
C PHE A 3 -3.48 9.63 -5.30
N ILE A 4 -3.01 8.94 -6.34
CA ILE A 4 -3.33 7.53 -6.59
C ILE A 4 -2.15 6.73 -6.04
N VAL A 5 -2.40 5.95 -4.99
CA VAL A 5 -1.39 5.08 -4.38
C VAL A 5 -1.65 3.65 -4.83
N VAL A 6 -0.66 3.03 -5.46
CA VAL A 6 -0.77 1.66 -6.00
C VAL A 6 0.20 0.75 -5.28
N ARG A 7 -0.30 -0.40 -4.82
CA ARG A 7 0.56 -1.47 -4.31
C ARG A 7 1.16 -2.27 -5.46
N ALA A 8 2.30 -1.83 -5.97
CA ALA A 8 2.94 -2.45 -7.12
C ALA A 8 3.60 -3.81 -6.84
N ARG A 9 3.93 -4.13 -5.58
CA ARG A 9 4.69 -5.34 -5.20
C ARG A 9 4.12 -6.01 -3.95
N SER A 10 4.47 -7.30 -3.80
CA SER A 10 4.21 -8.07 -2.59
C SER A 10 5.04 -7.56 -1.40
N ASP A 11 4.58 -7.85 -0.20
CA ASP A 11 5.26 -7.57 1.09
C ASP A 11 6.23 -8.67 1.53
N VAL A 12 6.52 -9.65 0.65
CA VAL A 12 7.51 -10.70 0.92
C VAL A 12 8.88 -10.07 1.19
N LYS A 13 9.45 -10.35 2.37
CA LYS A 13 10.73 -9.79 2.85
C LYS A 13 10.75 -8.26 3.04
N VAL A 14 9.58 -7.63 3.09
CA VAL A 14 9.46 -6.20 3.41
C VAL A 14 9.47 -6.03 4.94
N GLU A 15 10.02 -4.91 5.41
CA GLU A 15 10.04 -4.57 6.83
C GLU A 15 8.62 -4.50 7.41
N ARG A 16 8.46 -4.95 8.67
CA ARG A 16 7.15 -4.99 9.34
C ARG A 16 6.44 -3.63 9.36
N SER A 17 7.19 -2.56 9.60
CA SER A 17 6.69 -1.18 9.63
C SER A 17 6.02 -0.79 8.30
N ILE A 18 6.67 -1.09 7.17
CA ILE A 18 6.14 -0.82 5.83
C ILE A 18 4.89 -1.66 5.56
N ARG A 19 4.87 -2.93 6.00
CA ARG A 19 3.68 -3.79 5.89
C ARG A 19 2.49 -3.22 6.66
N GLU A 20 2.72 -2.73 7.87
CA GLU A 20 1.69 -2.10 8.70
C GLU A 20 1.18 -0.80 8.05
N THR A 21 2.07 0.05 7.53
CA THR A 21 1.70 1.26 6.78
C THR A 21 0.84 0.95 5.56
N MET A 22 1.17 -0.09 4.79
CA MET A 22 0.30 -0.54 3.68
C MET A 22 -1.10 -0.95 4.18
N GLY A 23 -1.18 -1.60 5.35
CA GLY A 23 -2.46 -1.93 5.99
C GLY A 23 -3.28 -0.69 6.37
N TYR A 24 -2.65 0.32 6.98
CA TYR A 24 -3.31 1.59 7.31
C TYR A 24 -3.80 2.35 6.08
N MET A 25 -3.12 2.22 4.94
CA MET A 25 -3.52 2.80 3.66
C MET A 25 -4.52 1.93 2.86
N ASN A 26 -5.06 0.86 3.46
CA ASN A 26 -6.00 -0.08 2.83
C ASN A 26 -5.43 -0.79 1.56
N LEU A 27 -4.12 -1.02 1.52
CA LEU A 27 -3.43 -1.70 0.41
C LEU A 27 -3.30 -3.20 0.66
N THR A 28 -4.41 -3.93 0.55
CA THR A 28 -4.48 -5.35 0.95
C THR A 28 -3.96 -6.35 -0.08
N ARG A 29 -3.94 -5.99 -1.37
CA ARG A 29 -3.54 -6.88 -2.49
C ARG A 29 -2.56 -6.18 -3.44
N VAL A 30 -1.75 -6.97 -4.15
CA VAL A 30 -0.89 -6.45 -5.23
C VAL A 30 -1.78 -5.94 -6.37
N ASN A 31 -1.35 -4.85 -7.01
CA ASN A 31 -2.08 -4.08 -8.03
C ASN A 31 -3.39 -3.44 -7.53
N HIS A 32 -3.59 -3.36 -6.21
CA HIS A 32 -4.67 -2.57 -5.62
C HIS A 32 -4.31 -1.08 -5.59
N ALA A 33 -5.27 -0.21 -5.88
CA ALA A 33 -5.10 1.24 -5.87
C ALA A 33 -6.09 1.91 -4.91
N VAL A 34 -5.61 2.91 -4.18
CA VAL A 34 -6.42 3.74 -3.27
C VAL A 34 -6.19 5.20 -3.61
N ILE A 35 -7.26 6.00 -3.57
CA ILE A 35 -7.20 7.46 -3.79
C ILE A 35 -7.21 8.15 -2.43
N ILE A 36 -6.23 9.02 -2.20
CA ILE A 36 -6.11 9.82 -0.97
C ILE A 36 -5.98 11.31 -1.32
N PRO A 37 -6.56 12.22 -0.51
CA PRO A 37 -6.38 13.67 -0.69
C PRO A 37 -4.93 14.13 -0.43
#